data_AF-A0A7Y6ADN9-F1
#
_entry.id   AF-A0A7Y6ADN9-F1
#
_cell.length_a   1.000
_cell.length_b   1.000
_cell.length_c   1.000
_cell.angle_alpha   90.00
_cell.angle_beta   90.00
_cell.angle_gamma   90.00
#
_symmetry.space_group_name_H-M   'P 1'
#
loop_
_entity.id
_entity.type
_entity.pdbx_description
1 polymer ?
#
loop_
_entity_poly.entity_id
_entity_poly.type
_entity_poly.pdbx_seq_one_letter_code
_entity_poly.pdbx_strand_id
1 'polypeptide(L)'
;MATQEELDAEKAELYARDISAAEWISYGEDTTGEGVVQTAEIGGGAVAMRNSAHPEGPILRFTKGEWDAFVLGVKDGEFDLERLAQPE
;
A
#
# COMPACT_ATOMS: atom_id res chain seq x y z
N MET A 1 -5.28 -11.32 19.75
CA MET A 1 -4.30 -10.62 18.91
C MET A 1 -3.45 -11.68 18.24
N ALA A 2 -3.20 -11.57 16.93
CA ALA A 2 -2.25 -12.43 16.24
C ALA A 2 -0.85 -12.18 16.81
N THR A 3 -0.04 -13.23 16.85
CA THR A 3 1.38 -13.16 17.19
C THR A 3 2.17 -12.52 16.04
N GLN A 4 3.35 -11.98 16.35
CA GLN A 4 4.24 -11.44 15.32
C GLN A 4 4.58 -12.48 14.25
N GLU A 5 4.76 -13.74 14.66
CA GLU A 5 5.06 -14.86 13.75
C GLU A 5 3.91 -15.14 12.77
N GLU A 6 2.66 -15.08 13.24
CA GLU A 6 1.48 -15.22 12.37
C GLU A 6 1.36 -14.06 11.37
N LEU A 7 1.65 -12.83 11.80
CA LEU A 7 1.65 -11.65 10.93
C LEU A 7 2.77 -11.73 9.87
N ASP A 8 3.96 -12.16 10.27
CA ASP A 8 5.09 -12.33 9.37
C ASP A 8 4.83 -13.43 8.34
N ALA A 9 4.18 -14.54 8.74
CA ALA A 9 3.77 -15.61 7.84
C ALA A 9 2.71 -15.13 6.83
N GLU A 10 1.66 -14.44 7.30
CA GLU A 10 0.65 -13.83 6.42
C GLU A 10 1.30 -12.86 5.42
N LYS A 11 2.25 -12.05 5.89
CA LYS A 11 2.99 -11.12 5.04
C LYS A 11 3.83 -11.85 4.00
N ALA A 12 4.53 -12.91 4.39
CA ALA A 12 5.35 -13.70 3.48
C ALA A 12 4.50 -14.36 2.37
N GLU A 13 3.34 -14.92 2.73
CA GLU A 13 2.39 -15.46 1.75
C GLU A 13 1.87 -14.37 0.81
N LEU A 14 1.58 -13.18 1.36
CA LEU A 14 1.15 -12.04 0.56
C LEU A 14 2.19 -11.62 -0.46
N TYR A 15 3.49 -11.63 -0.11
CA TYR A 15 4.58 -11.32 -1.05
C TYR A 15 4.89 -12.45 -2.03
N ALA A 16 4.62 -13.71 -1.67
CA ALA A 16 4.77 -14.85 -2.57
C ALA A 16 3.68 -14.92 -3.66
N ARG A 17 2.55 -14.24 -3.47
CA ARG A 17 1.44 -14.23 -4.45
C ARG A 17 1.86 -13.66 -5.80
N ASP A 18 1.46 -14.34 -6.88
CA ASP A 18 1.59 -13.80 -8.23
C ASP A 18 0.60 -12.66 -8.46
N ILE A 19 1.12 -11.52 -8.92
CA ILE A 19 0.35 -10.30 -9.22
C ILE A 19 0.60 -9.82 -10.66
N SER A 20 1.17 -10.68 -11.51
CA SER A 20 1.45 -10.37 -12.92
C SER A 20 0.19 -9.95 -13.69
N ALA A 21 -0.98 -10.45 -13.30
CA ALA A 21 -2.28 -10.12 -13.87
C ALA A 21 -3.06 -9.06 -13.08
N ALA A 22 -2.44 -8.36 -12.12
CA ALA A 22 -3.13 -7.38 -11.30
C ALA A 22 -3.60 -6.17 -12.13
N GLU A 23 -4.81 -5.70 -11.85
CA GLU A 23 -5.37 -4.49 -12.48
C GLU A 23 -4.96 -3.25 -11.69
N TRP A 24 -4.07 -2.45 -12.27
CA TRP A 24 -3.51 -1.27 -11.63
C TRP A 24 -4.35 -0.02 -11.90
N ILE A 25 -4.77 0.67 -10.84
CA ILE A 25 -5.50 1.93 -10.89
C ILE A 25 -4.55 3.06 -10.51
N SER A 26 -4.51 4.13 -11.31
CA SER A 26 -3.67 5.30 -11.07
C SER A 26 -4.47 6.41 -10.39
N TYR A 27 -3.86 7.10 -9.43
CA TYR A 27 -4.50 8.17 -8.66
C TYR A 27 -3.73 9.49 -8.77
N GLY A 28 -4.37 10.50 -9.38
CA GLY A 28 -3.78 11.81 -9.61
C GLY A 28 -3.29 12.00 -11.05
N GLU A 29 -2.72 13.17 -11.31
CA GLU A 29 -2.09 13.51 -12.59
C GLU A 29 -0.58 13.64 -12.38
N ASP A 30 0.20 13.02 -13.26
CA ASP A 30 1.65 13.17 -13.24
C ASP A 30 2.03 14.53 -13.84
N THR A 31 2.18 15.52 -12.97
CA THR A 31 2.54 16.90 -13.36
C THR A 31 4.03 17.18 -13.23
N THR A 32 4.78 16.32 -12.53
CA THR A 32 6.22 16.50 -12.26
C THR A 32 7.09 15.52 -13.03
N GLY A 33 6.51 14.48 -13.64
CA GLY A 33 7.23 13.37 -14.28
C GLY A 33 7.77 12.34 -13.28
N GLU A 34 7.40 12.43 -12.00
CA GLU A 34 7.84 11.51 -10.94
C GLU A 34 6.90 10.32 -10.77
N GLY A 35 5.81 10.30 -11.55
CA GLY A 35 4.77 9.30 -11.48
C GLY A 35 3.76 9.54 -10.37
N VAL A 36 2.62 8.88 -10.51
CA VAL A 36 1.55 8.82 -9.52
C VAL A 36 1.53 7.49 -8.78
N VAL A 37 0.82 7.47 -7.65
CA VAL A 37 0.51 6.24 -6.92
C VAL A 37 -0.42 5.37 -7.76
N GLN A 38 -0.06 4.08 -7.85
CA GLN A 38 -0.94 3.04 -8.36
C GLN A 38 -1.28 2.03 -7.27
N THR A 39 -2.52 1.55 -7.27
CA THR A 39 -2.92 0.42 -6.43
C THR A 39 -3.61 -0.67 -7.22
N ALA A 40 -3.62 -1.89 -6.68
CA ALA A 40 -4.35 -3.04 -7.21
C ALA A 40 -4.88 -3.91 -6.07
N GLU A 41 -6.10 -4.42 -6.18
CA GLU A 41 -6.59 -5.50 -5.31
C GLU A 41 -5.91 -6.81 -5.75
N ILE A 42 -5.37 -7.56 -4.79
CA ILE A 42 -4.57 -8.76 -5.05
C ILE A 42 -5.13 -10.01 -4.33
N GLY A 43 -6.44 -10.05 -4.14
CA GLY A 43 -7.19 -11.11 -3.49
C GLY A 43 -7.34 -10.95 -1.98
N GLY A 44 -8.49 -11.36 -1.46
CA GLY A 44 -8.78 -11.36 -0.02
C GLY A 44 -8.92 -9.97 0.60
N GLY A 45 -9.07 -8.93 -0.22
CA GLY A 45 -9.09 -7.53 0.22
C GLY A 45 -7.68 -6.97 0.47
N ALA A 46 -6.63 -7.71 0.12
CA ALA A 46 -5.27 -7.22 0.18
C ALA A 46 -4.98 -6.28 -1.01
N VAL A 47 -4.07 -5.33 -0.80
CA VAL A 47 -3.78 -4.27 -1.76
C VAL A 47 -2.29 -4.21 -2.05
N ALA A 48 -1.92 -4.15 -3.33
CA ALA A 48 -0.59 -3.78 -3.77
C ALA A 48 -0.54 -2.28 -4.10
N MET A 49 0.57 -1.62 -3.81
CA MET A 49 0.82 -0.20 -4.10
C MET A 49 2.21 -0.03 -4.72
N ARG A 50 2.31 0.81 -5.76
CA ARG A 50 3.60 1.14 -6.41
C ARG A 50 3.63 2.56 -6.97
N ASN A 51 4.82 3.01 -7.37
CA ASN A 51 4.98 4.21 -8.19
C ASN A 51 4.86 3.84 -9.69
N SER A 52 3.97 4.52 -10.42
CA SER A 52 3.79 4.33 -11.87
C SER A 52 5.01 4.65 -12.73
N ALA A 53 5.91 5.55 -12.30
CA ALA A 53 7.17 5.82 -13.00
C ALA A 53 8.19 4.68 -12.83
N HIS A 54 8.02 3.83 -11.81
CA HIS A 54 8.88 2.69 -11.51
C HIS A 54 8.04 1.43 -11.30
N PRO A 55 7.36 0.91 -12.35
CA PRO A 55 6.42 -0.20 -12.21
C PRO A 55 7.07 -1.52 -11.79
N GLU A 56 8.37 -1.67 -12.07
CA GLU A 56 9.24 -2.79 -11.66
C GLU A 56 10.01 -2.51 -10.35
N GLY A 57 9.79 -1.34 -9.75
CA GLY A 57 10.35 -0.98 -8.46
C GLY A 57 9.68 -1.73 -7.30
N PRO A 58 9.96 -1.32 -6.05
CA PRO A 58 9.31 -1.91 -4.89
C PRO A 58 7.79 -1.81 -4.97
N ILE A 59 7.12 -2.96 -4.83
CA ILE A 59 5.66 -3.05 -4.70
C ILE A 59 5.35 -3.33 -3.24
N LEU A 60 4.76 -2.35 -2.55
CA LEU A 60 4.28 -2.52 -1.19
C LEU A 60 3.00 -3.35 -1.21
N ARG A 61 2.88 -4.35 -0.34
CA ARG A 61 1.67 -5.16 -0.23
C ARG A 61 1.11 -5.06 1.18
N PHE A 62 -0.18 -4.78 1.27
CA PHE A 62 -0.93 -4.60 2.50
C PHE A 62 -1.94 -5.72 2.63
N THR A 63 -2.01 -6.36 3.79
CA THR A 63 -3.16 -7.21 4.14
C THR A 63 -4.41 -6.33 4.18
N LYS A 64 -5.59 -6.95 4.18
CA LYS A 64 -6.83 -6.19 4.30
C LYS A 64 -6.84 -5.31 5.56
N GLY A 65 -6.40 -5.86 6.69
CA GLY A 65 -6.36 -5.14 7.96
C GLY A 65 -5.38 -3.96 7.95
N GLU A 66 -4.19 -4.15 7.37
CA GLU A 66 -3.21 -3.06 7.21
C GLU A 66 -3.75 -1.96 6.29
N TRP A 67 -4.42 -2.33 5.20
CA TRP A 67 -5.00 -1.35 4.26
C TRP A 67 -6.14 -0.56 4.90
N ASP A 68 -7.04 -1.23 5.63
CA ASP A 68 -8.12 -0.58 6.37
C ASP A 68 -7.56 0.44 7.39
N ALA A 69 -6.52 0.06 8.13
CA ALA A 69 -5.84 0.92 9.08
C ALA A 69 -5.14 2.11 8.40
N PHE A 70 -4.44 1.87 7.28
CA PHE A 70 -3.80 2.92 6.48
C PHE A 70 -4.82 3.95 6.00
N VAL A 71 -5.95 3.51 5.43
CA VAL A 71 -7.01 4.40 4.95
C VAL A 71 -7.64 5.19 6.09
N LEU A 72 -7.82 4.58 7.27
CA LEU A 72 -8.32 5.29 8.44
C LEU A 72 -7.35 6.40 8.87
N GLY A 73 -6.06 6.09 9.00
CA GLY A 73 -5.05 7.11 9.35
C GLY A 73 -4.95 8.24 8.33
N VAL A 74 -5.07 7.93 7.02
CA VAL A 74 -5.15 8.97 5.97
C VAL A 74 -6.37 9.87 6.15
N LYS A 75 -7.55 9.29 6.45
CA LYS A 75 -8.77 10.08 6.70
C LYS A 75 -8.69 10.93 7.97
N ASP A 76 -7.97 10.45 8.97
CA ASP A 76 -7.74 11.15 10.23
C ASP A 76 -6.61 12.19 10.13
N GLY A 77 -5.98 12.36 8.96
CA GLY A 77 -4.92 13.33 8.73
C GLY A 77 -3.57 12.94 9.36
N GLU A 78 -3.39 11.67 9.75
CA GLU A 78 -2.17 11.20 10.42
C GLU A 78 -0.91 11.36 9.55
N PHE A 79 -1.10 11.38 8.23
CA PHE A 79 -0.03 11.47 7.23
C PHE A 79 0.14 12.88 6.63
N ASP A 80 -0.60 13.88 7.12
CA ASP A 80 -0.38 15.26 6.69
C ASP A 80 1.00 15.73 7.15
N LEU A 81 1.71 16.49 6.31
CA LEU A 81 3.08 16.95 6.61
C LEU A 81 3.14 17.77 7.91
N GLU A 82 2.08 18.49 8.24
CA GLU A 82 1.96 19.24 9.49
C GLU A 82 1.92 18.31 10.71
N ARG A 83 1.18 17.19 10.61
CA ARG A 83 1.06 16.18 11.65
C ARG A 83 2.37 15.39 11.83
N LEU A 84 3.06 15.09 10.73
CA LEU A 84 4.36 14.43 10.75
C LEU A 84 5.49 15.31 11.32
N ALA A 85 5.39 16.62 11.16
CA ALA A 85 6.34 17.58 11.74
C ALA A 85 6.17 17.77 13.26
N GLN A 86 5.04 17.31 13.82
CA GLN A 86 4.71 17.37 15.25
C GLN A 86 4.23 16.01 15.74
N PRO A 87 5.12 15.00 15.81
CA PRO A 87 4.77 13.71 16.40
C PRO A 87 4.53 13.92 17.90
N GLU A 88 3.41 13.40 18.42
CA GLU A 88 3.12 13.38 19.86
C GLU A 88 4.16 12.58 20.67
#